data_AF-A0A954P514-F1
#
_entry.id   AF-A0A954P514-F1
#
_cell.length_a   1.000
_cell.length_b   1.000
_cell.length_c   1.000
_cell.angle_alpha   90.00
_cell.angle_beta   90.00
_cell.angle_gamma   90.00
#
_symmetry.space_group_name_H-M   'P 1'
#
loop_
_entity.id
_entity.type
_entity.pdbx_description
1 polymer ?
#
loop_
_entity_poly.entity_id
_entity_poly.type
_entity_poly.pdbx_seq_one_letter_code
_entity_poly.pdbx_strand_id
1 'polypeptide(L)'
;MSSDPADAGRISDGSALAPSSSPVPAEGAASPARPGSFLELAASRREWIEQVLRPWCIQAPHRELKLAALEWQDIAGKVDPDSTLWTWAWSRFPALVHEGMPGVNETAEVRVTFRDGTVLEGYPDARESTGGRLVLLARSEADPGTYALAEPKSIDEIASAERI
;
A
#
# COMPACT_ATOMS: atom_id res chain seq x y z
N MET A 1 6.31 69.94 -44.91
CA MET A 1 6.38 69.68 -46.36
C MET A 1 6.21 68.18 -46.50
N SER A 2 4.99 67.73 -46.81
CA SER A 2 4.60 67.26 -48.17
C SER A 2 5.36 65.98 -48.54
N SER A 3 4.78 64.86 -48.90
CA SER A 3 3.39 64.47 -49.18
C SER A 3 3.35 62.94 -49.22
N ASP A 4 2.18 62.36 -48.94
CA ASP A 4 1.74 61.03 -49.42
C ASP A 4 1.79 60.99 -50.97
N PRO A 5 1.89 59.82 -51.65
CA PRO A 5 0.68 58.99 -51.82
C PRO A 5 0.87 57.46 -51.97
N ALA A 6 -0.14 56.74 -51.46
CA ALA A 6 -0.94 55.66 -52.07
C ALA A 6 -0.34 54.77 -53.20
N ASP A 7 -0.44 53.44 -53.03
CA ASP A 7 -1.25 52.61 -53.95
C ASP A 7 -1.58 51.22 -53.34
N ALA A 8 -2.70 50.69 -53.82
CA ALA A 8 -3.52 49.60 -53.35
C ALA A 8 -2.99 48.19 -53.68
N GLY A 9 -3.42 47.22 -52.86
CA GLY A 9 -3.23 45.80 -53.13
C GLY A 9 -4.22 44.95 -52.33
N ARG A 10 -5.47 44.90 -52.80
CA ARG A 10 -6.56 44.08 -52.28
C ARG A 10 -6.38 42.64 -52.80
N ILE A 11 -6.20 41.67 -51.91
CA ILE A 11 -6.46 40.26 -52.20
C ILE A 11 -7.18 39.65 -51.00
N SER A 12 -8.44 39.32 -51.23
CA SER A 12 -9.24 38.43 -50.42
C SER A 12 -8.72 37.01 -50.58
N ASP A 13 -8.54 36.25 -49.51
CA ASP A 13 -9.10 34.89 -49.50
C ASP A 13 -9.30 34.38 -48.08
N GLY A 14 -10.47 33.79 -47.87
CA GLY A 14 -10.90 33.28 -46.59
C GLY A 14 -10.16 32.01 -46.23
N SER A 15 -9.75 31.89 -44.97
CA SER A 15 -9.52 30.60 -44.36
C SER A 15 -10.00 30.67 -42.92
N ALA A 16 -11.30 30.42 -42.76
CA ALA A 16 -11.91 30.14 -41.47
C ALA A 16 -11.21 28.92 -40.87
N LEU A 17 -10.45 29.12 -39.78
CA LEU A 17 -10.03 28.02 -38.93
C LEU A 17 -11.29 27.40 -38.32
N ALA A 18 -11.66 26.23 -38.82
CA ALA A 18 -12.67 25.39 -38.19
C ALA A 18 -12.23 25.04 -36.76
N PRO A 19 -13.12 25.11 -35.74
CA PRO A 19 -12.85 24.43 -34.50
C PRO A 19 -12.84 22.92 -34.77
N SER A 20 -11.69 22.29 -34.57
CA SER A 20 -11.55 20.84 -34.55
C SER A 20 -12.32 20.30 -33.34
N SER A 21 -13.62 20.05 -33.51
CA SER A 21 -14.42 19.25 -32.60
C SER A 21 -13.95 17.80 -32.69
N SER A 22 -12.98 17.44 -31.84
CA SER A 22 -12.77 16.04 -31.50
C SER A 22 -13.99 15.55 -30.72
N PRO A 23 -14.73 14.52 -31.19
CA PRO A 23 -15.76 13.91 -30.37
C PRO A 23 -15.08 13.16 -29.22
N VAL A 24 -15.25 13.68 -28.01
CA VAL A 24 -15.04 12.91 -26.79
C VAL A 24 -16.00 11.72 -26.87
N PRO A 25 -15.55 10.45 -26.88
CA PRO A 25 -16.48 9.36 -26.73
C PRO A 25 -17.15 9.54 -25.37
N ALA A 26 -18.47 9.70 -25.39
CA ALA A 26 -19.31 9.60 -24.22
C ALA A 26 -19.27 8.15 -23.74
N GLU A 27 -18.18 7.80 -23.06
CA GLU A 27 -18.11 6.60 -22.26
C GLU A 27 -19.00 6.89 -21.05
N GLY A 28 -20.26 6.46 -21.17
CA GLY A 28 -21.20 6.41 -20.06
C GLY A 28 -20.58 5.51 -18.99
N ALA A 29 -19.81 6.11 -18.10
CA ALA A 29 -19.42 5.52 -16.84
C ALA A 29 -20.74 5.19 -16.13
N ALA A 30 -21.15 3.94 -16.23
CA ALA A 30 -22.30 3.43 -15.52
C ALA A 30 -22.08 3.77 -14.06
N SER A 31 -22.94 4.67 -13.54
CA SER A 31 -22.95 4.99 -12.12
C SER A 31 -23.08 3.67 -11.35
N PRO A 32 -22.21 3.39 -10.36
CA PRO A 32 -22.24 2.11 -9.68
C PRO A 32 -23.66 1.88 -9.16
N ALA A 33 -24.27 0.76 -9.55
CA ALA A 33 -25.62 0.42 -9.14
C ALA A 33 -25.67 0.46 -7.61
N ARG A 34 -26.53 1.33 -7.06
CA ARG A 34 -26.70 1.44 -5.60
C ARG A 34 -27.17 0.06 -5.09
N PRO A 35 -26.54 -0.52 -4.06
CA PRO A 35 -26.99 -1.81 -3.53
C PRO A 35 -28.45 -1.72 -3.13
N GLY A 36 -29.26 -2.65 -3.63
CA GLY A 36 -30.70 -2.71 -3.42
C GLY A 36 -31.09 -3.30 -2.07
N SER A 37 -30.15 -3.92 -1.34
CA SER A 37 -30.35 -4.49 -0.02
C SER A 37 -29.13 -4.35 0.90
N PHE A 38 -29.34 -4.50 2.21
CA PHE A 38 -28.24 -4.56 3.19
C PHE A 38 -27.28 -5.72 2.93
N LEU A 39 -27.80 -6.88 2.51
CA LEU A 39 -26.96 -8.05 2.19
C LEU A 39 -26.04 -7.77 1.01
N GLU A 40 -26.54 -7.08 -0.02
CA GLU A 40 -25.73 -6.63 -1.15
C GLU A 40 -24.67 -5.60 -0.73
N LEU A 41 -25.02 -4.65 0.13
CA LEU A 41 -24.06 -3.67 0.67
C LEU A 41 -22.94 -4.38 1.47
N ALA A 42 -23.30 -5.31 2.34
CA ALA A 42 -22.34 -6.08 3.12
C ALA A 42 -21.46 -6.98 2.24
N ALA A 43 -22.02 -7.59 1.20
CA ALA A 43 -21.28 -8.36 0.21
C ALA A 43 -20.28 -7.47 -0.56
N SER A 44 -20.74 -6.33 -1.08
CA SER A 44 -19.90 -5.34 -1.77
C SER A 44 -18.77 -4.82 -0.88
N ARG A 45 -19.04 -4.57 0.40
CA ARG A 45 -18.01 -4.16 1.36
C ARG A 45 -16.94 -5.23 1.58
N ARG A 46 -17.34 -6.49 1.77
CA ARG A 46 -16.40 -7.61 1.91
C ARG A 46 -15.57 -7.79 0.65
N GLU A 47 -16.19 -7.71 -0.52
CA GLU A 47 -15.51 -7.81 -1.80
C GLU A 47 -14.45 -6.71 -1.96
N TRP A 48 -14.77 -5.46 -1.63
CA TRP A 48 -13.80 -4.37 -1.65
C TRP A 48 -12.64 -4.60 -0.65
N ILE A 49 -12.92 -5.11 0.55
CA ILE A 49 -11.86 -5.44 1.52
C ILE A 49 -10.91 -6.47 0.94
N GLU A 50 -11.44 -7.56 0.37
CA GLU A 50 -10.63 -8.68 -0.12
C GLU A 50 -9.91 -8.37 -1.43
N GLN A 51 -10.54 -7.62 -2.34
CA GLN A 51 -9.97 -7.35 -3.67
C GLN A 51 -9.15 -6.07 -3.74
N VAL A 52 -9.36 -5.13 -2.81
CA VAL A 52 -8.69 -3.81 -2.84
C VAL A 52 -7.88 -3.59 -1.58
N LEU A 53 -8.52 -3.55 -0.41
CA LEU A 53 -7.85 -3.08 0.81
C LEU A 53 -6.74 -4.03 1.28
N ARG A 54 -7.03 -5.33 1.39
CA ARG A 54 -6.05 -6.34 1.81
C ARG A 54 -4.87 -6.42 0.83
N PRO A 55 -5.07 -6.54 -0.50
CA PRO A 55 -3.97 -6.50 -1.46
C PRO A 55 -3.14 -5.22 -1.39
N TRP A 56 -3.78 -4.07 -1.18
CA TRP A 56 -3.08 -2.81 -0.98
C TRP A 56 -2.20 -2.85 0.29
N CYS A 57 -2.72 -3.32 1.43
CA CYS A 57 -1.92 -3.48 2.65
C CYS A 57 -0.70 -4.39 2.46
N ILE A 58 -0.83 -5.45 1.65
CA ILE A 58 0.28 -6.35 1.31
C ILE A 58 1.35 -5.65 0.48
N GLN A 59 1.04 -4.62 -0.31
CA GLN A 59 2.00 -4.04 -1.26
C GLN A 59 2.50 -2.64 -0.89
N ALA A 60 1.72 -1.86 -0.13
CA ALA A 60 1.99 -0.45 0.15
C ALA A 60 3.30 -0.22 0.91
N PRO A 61 4.06 0.86 0.65
CA PRO A 61 5.26 1.15 1.43
C PRO A 61 4.92 1.46 2.89
N HIS A 62 5.86 1.23 3.81
CA HIS A 62 5.70 1.43 5.25
C HIS A 62 5.16 2.82 5.60
N ARG A 63 5.63 3.85 4.88
CA ARG A 63 5.16 5.23 5.05
C ARG A 63 3.65 5.38 4.84
N GLU A 64 3.10 4.77 3.81
CA GLU A 64 1.67 4.84 3.50
C GLU A 64 0.84 4.02 4.48
N LEU A 65 1.34 2.84 4.87
CA LEU A 65 0.72 2.02 5.91
C LEU A 65 0.59 2.77 7.23
N LYS A 66 1.63 3.52 7.63
CA LYS A 66 1.57 4.36 8.83
C LYS A 66 0.50 5.44 8.74
N LEU A 67 0.32 6.07 7.58
CA LEU A 67 -0.75 7.07 7.38
C LEU A 67 -2.12 6.40 7.44
N ALA A 68 -2.30 5.27 6.76
CA ALA A 68 -3.55 4.52 6.79
C ALA A 68 -3.89 4.02 8.21
N ALA A 69 -2.89 3.67 9.03
CA ALA A 69 -3.11 3.27 10.41
C ALA A 69 -3.74 4.40 11.26
N LEU A 70 -3.41 5.67 10.98
CA LEU A 70 -4.01 6.83 11.66
C LEU A 70 -5.47 7.04 11.25
N GLU A 71 -5.75 6.81 9.96
CA GLU A 71 -7.08 6.98 9.35
C GLU A 71 -7.88 5.66 9.32
N TRP A 72 -7.42 4.62 10.03
CA TRP A 72 -7.93 3.26 9.83
C TRP A 72 -9.40 3.14 10.22
N GLN A 73 -9.83 3.93 11.22
CA GLN A 73 -11.22 3.98 11.62
C GLN A 73 -12.15 4.40 10.48
N ASP A 74 -11.72 5.35 9.65
CA ASP A 74 -12.50 5.86 8.54
C ASP A 74 -12.40 4.95 7.30
N ILE A 75 -11.27 4.25 7.14
CA ILE A 75 -11.04 3.32 6.02
C ILE A 75 -11.74 1.97 6.25
N ALA A 76 -11.57 1.39 7.43
CA ALA A 76 -11.91 0.01 7.77
C ALA A 76 -13.02 -0.12 8.83
N GLY A 77 -13.38 0.96 9.51
CA GLY A 77 -14.29 0.95 10.65
C GLY A 77 -13.56 0.77 11.99
N LYS A 78 -14.28 0.43 13.06
CA LYS A 78 -13.75 0.34 14.44
C LYS A 78 -12.79 -0.84 14.71
N VAL A 79 -12.15 -1.38 13.70
CA VAL A 79 -11.22 -2.50 13.84
C VAL A 79 -9.83 -1.97 14.16
N ASP A 80 -9.12 -2.64 15.06
CA ASP A 80 -7.77 -2.26 15.45
C ASP A 80 -6.78 -2.50 14.29
N PRO A 81 -5.96 -1.49 13.90
CA PRO A 81 -4.98 -1.64 12.82
C PRO A 81 -3.92 -2.70 13.11
N ASP A 82 -3.51 -2.92 14.36
CA ASP A 82 -2.53 -3.96 14.71
C ASP A 82 -3.10 -5.36 14.41
N SER A 83 -4.37 -5.58 14.75
CA SER A 83 -5.05 -6.83 14.42
C SER A 83 -5.34 -7.05 12.92
N THR A 84 -5.40 -5.99 12.11
CA THR A 84 -5.80 -6.06 10.69
C THR A 84 -4.78 -5.52 9.70
N LEU A 85 -4.63 -4.19 9.60
CA LEU A 85 -3.71 -3.55 8.66
C LEU A 85 -2.31 -4.17 8.73
N TRP A 86 -1.74 -4.26 9.93
CA TRP A 86 -0.37 -4.73 10.11
C TRP A 86 -0.27 -6.24 9.90
N THR A 87 -1.25 -7.03 10.36
CA THR A 87 -1.33 -8.48 10.03
C THR A 87 -1.32 -8.72 8.53
N TRP A 88 -2.13 -7.96 7.77
CA TRP A 88 -2.16 -8.06 6.30
C TRP A 88 -0.85 -7.58 5.67
N ALA A 89 -0.25 -6.51 6.18
CA ALA A 89 1.04 -6.05 5.71
C ALA A 89 2.12 -7.13 5.90
N TRP A 90 2.19 -7.77 7.07
CA TRP A 90 3.13 -8.85 7.35
C TRP A 90 2.94 -10.09 6.48
N SER A 91 1.74 -10.29 5.92
CA SER A 91 1.45 -11.41 5.00
C SER A 91 2.22 -11.34 3.67
N ARG A 92 2.96 -10.25 3.41
CA ARG A 92 4.08 -10.22 2.42
C ARG A 92 5.05 -11.37 2.60
N PHE A 93 5.25 -11.77 3.86
CA PHE A 93 6.19 -12.78 4.29
C PHE A 93 5.42 -13.87 5.03
N PRO A 94 4.89 -14.89 4.31
CA PRO A 94 4.05 -15.92 4.93
C PRO A 94 4.70 -16.65 6.12
N ALA A 95 6.03 -16.70 6.16
CA ALA A 95 6.78 -17.26 7.28
C ALA A 95 6.54 -16.51 8.60
N LEU A 96 6.32 -15.18 8.54
CA LEU A 96 6.18 -14.29 9.69
C LEU A 96 4.76 -14.23 10.26
N VAL A 97 3.75 -14.84 9.62
CA VAL A 97 2.36 -14.78 10.09
C VAL A 97 1.77 -16.17 10.29
N HIS A 98 0.68 -16.24 11.04
CA HIS A 98 -0.16 -17.43 11.15
C HIS A 98 -1.56 -17.13 10.64
N GLU A 99 -2.18 -18.09 9.97
CA GLU A 99 -3.53 -17.91 9.43
C GLU A 99 -4.54 -17.72 10.56
N GLY A 100 -5.26 -16.61 10.55
CA GLY A 100 -6.30 -16.33 11.55
C GLY A 100 -5.80 -15.82 12.90
N MET A 101 -4.50 -15.62 13.10
CA MET A 101 -3.97 -14.92 14.29
C MET A 101 -3.42 -13.53 13.92
N PRO A 102 -3.70 -12.50 14.74
CA PRO A 102 -3.19 -11.15 14.49
C PRO A 102 -1.68 -11.05 14.75
N GLY A 103 -1.01 -10.17 14.02
CA GLY A 103 0.41 -9.87 14.21
C GLY A 103 1.36 -10.91 13.62
N VAL A 104 2.62 -10.86 14.08
CA VAL A 104 3.68 -11.80 13.67
C VAL A 104 3.62 -13.09 14.49
N ASN A 105 4.06 -14.20 13.91
CA ASN A 105 4.05 -15.52 14.53
C ASN A 105 5.28 -15.74 15.42
N GLU A 106 5.08 -15.64 16.74
CA GLU A 106 6.14 -15.80 17.75
C GLU A 106 6.56 -17.27 17.98
N THR A 107 5.79 -18.23 17.46
CA THR A 107 5.99 -19.67 17.77
C THR A 107 6.97 -20.37 16.84
N ALA A 108 7.36 -19.72 15.75
CA ALA A 108 8.25 -20.29 14.74
C ALA A 108 9.55 -19.50 14.68
N GLU A 109 10.67 -20.23 14.68
CA GLU A 109 11.96 -19.61 14.37
C GLU A 109 12.00 -19.28 12.88
N VAL A 110 12.52 -18.11 12.55
CA VAL A 110 12.60 -17.62 11.18
C VAL A 110 14.00 -17.14 10.87
N ARG A 111 14.38 -17.29 9.60
CA ARG A 111 15.50 -16.58 8.99
C ARG A 111 14.95 -15.43 8.16
N VAL A 112 15.39 -14.21 8.45
CA VAL A 112 15.01 -12.99 7.74
C VAL A 112 16.23 -12.45 7.01
N THR A 113 16.11 -12.32 5.69
CA THR A 113 17.13 -11.66 4.86
C THR A 113 16.69 -10.25 4.56
N PHE A 114 17.54 -9.28 4.87
CA PHE A 114 17.31 -7.86 4.62
C PHE A 114 17.87 -7.43 3.28
N ARG A 115 17.36 -6.32 2.74
CA ARG A 115 17.78 -5.76 1.44
C ARG A 115 19.24 -5.30 1.41
N ASP A 116 19.83 -5.02 2.56
CA ASP A 116 21.26 -4.70 2.68
C ASP A 116 22.15 -5.95 2.66
N GLY A 117 21.57 -7.15 2.59
CA GLY A 117 22.26 -8.44 2.59
C GLY A 117 22.45 -9.04 3.98
N THR A 118 22.11 -8.32 5.05
CA THR A 118 22.17 -8.84 6.42
C THR A 118 21.15 -9.96 6.60
N VAL A 119 21.49 -10.93 7.45
CA VAL A 119 20.61 -12.04 7.82
C VAL A 119 20.46 -12.04 9.33
N LEU A 120 19.23 -12.19 9.83
CA LEU A 120 18.94 -12.44 11.24
C LEU A 120 18.10 -13.70 11.39
N GLU A 121 18.41 -14.48 12.40
CA GLU A 121 17.68 -15.69 12.78
C GLU A 121 17.15 -15.54 14.20
N GLY A 122 15.91 -15.97 14.43
CA GLY A 122 15.31 -15.95 15.75
C GLY A 122 13.79 -16.05 15.71
N TYR A 123 13.16 -15.85 16.86
CA TYR A 123 11.71 -15.86 16.99
C TYR A 123 11.16 -14.44 16.90
N PRO A 124 10.14 -14.15 16.07
CA PRO A 124 9.47 -12.86 16.10
C PRO A 124 8.92 -12.57 17.50
N ASP A 125 9.07 -11.35 17.98
CA ASP A 125 8.41 -10.87 19.19
C ASP A 125 7.25 -9.96 18.79
N ALA A 126 6.00 -10.41 18.92
CA ALA A 126 4.83 -9.69 18.45
C ALA A 126 4.52 -8.47 19.32
N ARG A 127 4.96 -8.47 20.58
CA ARG A 127 4.75 -7.35 21.51
C ARG A 127 5.63 -6.17 21.14
N GLU A 128 6.87 -6.45 20.72
CA GLU A 128 7.83 -5.43 20.29
C GLU A 128 7.71 -5.13 18.78
N SER A 129 7.19 -6.07 17.97
CA SER A 129 7.02 -5.91 16.52
C SER A 129 5.76 -5.10 16.15
N THR A 130 5.80 -3.80 16.45
CA THR A 130 4.66 -2.90 16.26
C THR A 130 4.83 -1.97 15.06
N GLY A 131 3.70 -1.52 14.49
CA GLY A 131 3.71 -0.44 13.50
C GLY A 131 4.57 -0.70 12.27
N GLY A 132 4.62 -1.96 11.80
CA GLY A 132 5.43 -2.36 10.63
C GLY A 132 6.94 -2.44 10.90
N ARG A 133 7.35 -2.56 12.16
CA ARG A 133 8.72 -2.91 12.53
C ARG A 133 8.75 -4.32 13.12
N LEU A 134 9.71 -5.12 12.69
CA LEU A 134 9.97 -6.47 13.14
C LEU A 134 11.09 -6.45 14.18
N VAL A 135 10.86 -7.13 15.29
CA VAL A 135 11.84 -7.42 16.33
C VAL A 135 11.96 -8.93 16.45
N LEU A 136 13.18 -9.44 16.43
CA LEU A 136 13.47 -10.87 16.63
C LEU A 136 14.15 -11.07 17.97
N LEU A 137 13.73 -12.08 18.72
CA LEU A 137 14.49 -12.67 19.81
C LEU A 137 15.53 -13.61 19.19
N ALA A 138 16.76 -13.11 19.05
CA ALA A 138 17.88 -13.81 18.41
C ALA A 138 18.89 -14.29 19.46
N ARG A 139 19.73 -15.27 19.08
CA ARG A 139 20.83 -15.69 19.94
C ARG A 139 21.86 -14.57 20.07
N SER A 140 22.26 -14.27 21.30
CA SER A 140 23.27 -13.24 21.57
C SER A 140 24.64 -13.66 21.04
N GLU A 141 25.29 -12.80 20.26
CA GLU A 141 26.69 -13.01 19.85
C GLU A 141 27.66 -12.80 21.01
N ALA A 142 27.33 -11.92 21.96
CA ALA A 142 28.19 -11.56 23.08
C ALA A 142 28.23 -12.64 24.18
N ASP A 143 27.16 -13.41 24.33
CA ASP A 143 27.08 -14.49 25.32
C ASP A 143 26.37 -15.73 24.72
N PRO A 144 27.16 -16.67 24.15
CA PRO A 144 26.65 -17.89 23.51
C PRO A 144 25.88 -18.77 24.50
N GLY A 145 24.55 -18.71 24.44
CA GLY A 145 23.65 -19.41 25.36
C GLY A 145 22.48 -18.54 25.83
N THR A 146 22.56 -17.24 25.58
CA THR A 146 21.48 -16.29 25.87
C THR A 146 20.78 -15.83 24.60
N TYR A 147 19.56 -15.34 24.76
CA TYR A 147 18.80 -14.66 23.71
C TYR A 147 18.69 -13.18 24.05
N ALA A 148 18.71 -12.34 23.02
CA ALA A 148 18.53 -10.90 23.13
C ALA A 148 17.60 -10.42 22.00
N LEU A 149 16.87 -9.33 22.27
CA LEU A 149 16.08 -8.67 21.24
C LEU A 149 17.01 -7.97 20.26
N ALA A 150 16.84 -8.25 18.98
CA ALA A 150 17.49 -7.52 17.90
C ALA A 150 16.87 -6.12 17.73
N GLU A 151 17.62 -5.22 17.10
CA GLU A 151 17.12 -3.89 16.76
C GLU A 151 15.88 -3.97 15.83
N PRO A 152 14.85 -3.12 16.04
CA PRO A 152 13.66 -3.11 15.20
C PRO A 152 13.97 -2.77 13.73
N LYS A 153 13.53 -3.62 12.81
CA LYS A 153 13.71 -3.45 11.35
C LYS A 153 12.39 -3.17 10.65
N SER A 154 12.34 -2.19 9.75
CA SER A 154 11.13 -1.89 8.97
C SER A 154 10.75 -3.06 8.05
N ILE A 155 9.45 -3.26 7.84
CA ILE A 155 8.91 -4.19 6.85
C ILE A 155 9.45 -3.95 5.43
N ASP A 156 9.80 -2.71 5.09
CA ASP A 156 10.37 -2.36 3.78
C ASP A 156 11.84 -2.77 3.66
N GLU A 157 12.56 -2.96 4.77
CA GLU A 157 13.95 -3.41 4.78
C GLU A 157 14.07 -4.92 4.53
N ILE A 158 12.98 -5.67 4.68
CA ILE A 158 12.97 -7.13 4.51
C ILE A 158 12.93 -7.47 3.02
N ALA A 159 13.83 -8.35 2.59
CA ALA A 159 13.84 -8.93 1.25
C ALA A 159 13.09 -10.28 1.22
N SER A 160 13.31 -11.14 2.21
CA SER A 160 12.63 -12.43 2.35
C SER A 160 12.59 -12.89 3.81
N ALA A 161 11.66 -13.79 4.13
CA ALA A 161 11.64 -14.53 5.39
C ALA A 161 11.20 -15.98 5.15
N GLU A 162 11.87 -16.91 5.83
CA GLU A 162 11.59 -18.34 5.80
C GLU A 162 11.58 -18.93 7.21
N ARG A 163 10.81 -19.99 7.43
CA ARG A 163 10.84 -20.75 8.69
C ARG A 163 12.01 -21.74 8.63
N ILE A 164 12.69 -21.93 9.76
CA ILE A 164 13.85 -22.83 9.89
C ILE A 164 13.60 -23.96 10.90
#